data_AF-A0A946X1C7-F1
#
_entry.id   AF-A0A946X1C7-F1
#
_cell.length_a   1.000
_cell.length_b   1.000
_cell.length_c   1.000
_cell.angle_alpha   90.00
_cell.angle_beta   90.00
_cell.angle_gamma   90.00
#
_symmetry.space_group_name_H-M   'P 1'
#
loop_
_entity.id
_entity.type
_entity.pdbx_description
1 polymer ?
#
loop_
_entity_poly.entity_id
_entity_poly.type
_entity_poly.pdbx_seq_one_letter_code
_entity_poly.pdbx_strand_id
1 'polypeptide(L)'
;MLRVRPPIVTLSLVLGLLAFTSIGCDRRKAIDEYNRGVGYAQAGEYPRAILAFETALELRPKFPEANNSLGYVYNQLKSYDRAIVQFEAAAAAEKFKDRHLAYQNLGTAYSNNGQYEEAEAPLAKSIEMQPTPDAHYALAQVYALQKKTASCIGALRDAMALDAERIRSVPGDSAFDAIREDAEFRVFVGETRG
;
A
#
# COMPACT_ATOMS: atom_id res chain seq x y z
N MET A 1 -42.29 -8.08 -57.90
CA MET A 1 -40.89 -7.71 -57.59
C MET A 1 -40.81 -7.34 -56.11
N LEU A 2 -40.37 -8.25 -55.24
CA LEU A 2 -40.17 -7.97 -53.81
C LEU A 2 -38.77 -7.39 -53.57
N ARG A 3 -38.69 -6.13 -53.14
CA ARG A 3 -37.46 -5.49 -52.65
C ARG A 3 -37.16 -6.01 -51.24
N VAL A 4 -36.16 -6.87 -51.11
CA VAL A 4 -35.58 -7.24 -49.82
C VAL A 4 -34.74 -6.05 -49.34
N ARG A 5 -35.19 -5.34 -48.28
CA ARG A 5 -34.34 -4.37 -47.58
C ARG A 5 -33.31 -5.15 -46.75
N PRO A 6 -32.00 -4.88 -46.85
CA PRO A 6 -31.03 -5.55 -45.99
C PRO A 6 -31.27 -5.14 -44.54
N PRO A 7 -31.00 -6.01 -43.55
CA PRO A 7 -31.18 -5.66 -42.16
C PRO A 7 -30.20 -4.52 -41.83
N ILE A 8 -30.75 -3.42 -41.32
CA ILE A 8 -29.99 -2.37 -40.65
C ILE A 8 -29.49 -2.99 -39.35
N VAL A 9 -28.40 -3.77 -39.41
CA VAL A 9 -27.60 -4.05 -38.22
C VAL A 9 -27.07 -2.69 -37.81
N THR A 10 -27.68 -2.16 -36.75
CA THR A 10 -27.55 -0.75 -36.38
C THR A 10 -26.09 -0.43 -36.11
N LEU A 11 -25.60 0.65 -36.75
CA LEU A 11 -24.26 1.21 -36.54
C LEU A 11 -23.91 1.36 -35.03
N SER A 12 -24.92 1.57 -34.19
CA SER A 12 -24.83 1.58 -32.73
C SER A 12 -24.37 0.26 -32.09
N LEU A 13 -24.76 -0.90 -32.64
CA LEU A 13 -24.33 -2.21 -32.13
C LEU A 13 -22.86 -2.48 -32.48
N VAL A 14 -22.42 -2.02 -33.65
CA VAL A 14 -21.02 -2.14 -34.12
C VAL A 14 -20.11 -1.16 -33.37
N LEU A 15 -20.53 0.09 -33.15
CA LEU A 15 -19.82 1.05 -32.28
C LEU A 15 -19.76 0.59 -30.83
N GLY A 16 -20.84 -0.01 -30.32
CA GLY A 16 -20.87 -0.61 -28.99
C GLY A 16 -19.88 -1.77 -28.85
N LEU A 17 -19.80 -2.67 -29.84
CA LEU A 17 -18.79 -3.74 -29.86
C LEU A 17 -17.35 -3.20 -29.98
N LEU A 18 -17.11 -2.19 -30.83
CA LEU A 18 -15.78 -1.60 -31.01
C LEU A 18 -15.30 -0.80 -29.79
N ALA A 19 -16.20 -0.05 -29.13
CA ALA A 19 -15.88 0.61 -27.87
C ALA A 19 -15.63 -0.40 -26.75
N PHE A 20 -16.40 -1.50 -26.70
CA PHE A 20 -16.21 -2.56 -25.72
C PHE A 20 -14.90 -3.34 -25.95
N THR A 21 -14.52 -3.60 -27.20
CA THR A 21 -13.25 -4.25 -27.53
C THR A 21 -12.05 -3.33 -27.28
N SER A 22 -12.17 -2.02 -27.54
CA SER A 22 -11.14 -1.03 -27.22
C SER A 22 -10.89 -0.96 -25.71
N ILE A 23 -11.95 -0.78 -24.91
CA ILE A 23 -11.86 -0.75 -23.43
C ILE A 23 -11.27 -2.07 -22.87
N GLY A 24 -11.63 -3.21 -23.47
CA GLY A 24 -11.07 -4.51 -23.11
C GLY A 24 -9.59 -4.68 -23.49
N CYS A 25 -9.16 -4.07 -24.60
CA CYS A 25 -7.77 -4.05 -25.04
C CYS A 25 -6.90 -3.19 -24.10
N ASP A 26 -7.36 -1.99 -23.76
CA ASP A 26 -6.64 -1.07 -22.88
C ASP A 26 -6.52 -1.64 -21.47
N ARG A 27 -7.58 -2.30 -20.97
CA ARG A 27 -7.54 -3.01 -19.67
C ARG A 27 -6.47 -4.12 -19.66
N ARG A 28 -6.37 -4.93 -20.71
CA ARG A 28 -5.37 -6.01 -20.77
C ARG A 28 -3.96 -5.45 -20.81
N LYS A 29 -3.71 -4.46 -21.66
CA LYS A 29 -2.42 -3.76 -21.73
C LYS A 29 -2.03 -3.13 -20.39
N ALA A 30 -2.97 -2.53 -19.67
CA ALA A 30 -2.72 -1.98 -18.34
C ALA A 30 -2.24 -3.06 -17.34
N ILE A 31 -2.85 -4.26 -17.38
CA ILE A 31 -2.44 -5.38 -16.54
C ILE A 31 -1.05 -5.89 -16.94
N ASP A 32 -0.74 -5.96 -18.23
CA ASP A 32 0.58 -6.37 -18.73
C ASP A 32 1.68 -5.40 -18.27
N GLU A 33 1.44 -4.09 -18.40
CA GLU A 33 2.39 -3.07 -17.91
C GLU A 33 2.52 -3.08 -16.38
N TYR A 34 1.42 -3.31 -15.66
CA TYR A 34 1.49 -3.53 -14.21
C TYR A 34 2.37 -4.73 -13.85
N ASN A 35 2.19 -5.88 -14.51
CA ASN A 35 2.99 -7.07 -14.25
C ASN A 35 4.48 -6.86 -14.59
N ARG A 36 4.78 -6.12 -15.66
CA ARG A 36 6.15 -5.68 -15.98
C ARG A 36 6.72 -4.80 -14.89
N GLY A 37 5.94 -3.84 -14.39
CA GLY A 37 6.32 -2.97 -13.27
C GLY A 37 6.65 -3.76 -12.01
N VAL A 38 5.83 -4.76 -11.66
CA VAL A 38 6.10 -5.67 -10.54
C VAL A 38 7.42 -6.41 -10.74
N GLY A 39 7.65 -6.96 -11.95
CA GLY A 39 8.91 -7.65 -12.27
C GLY A 39 10.14 -6.73 -12.13
N TYR A 40 10.07 -5.50 -12.63
CA TYR A 40 11.15 -4.52 -12.47
C TYR A 40 11.36 -4.13 -11.01
N ALA A 41 10.30 -3.94 -10.23
CA ALA A 41 10.39 -3.60 -8.81
C ALA A 41 11.07 -4.71 -8.00
N GLN A 42 10.73 -5.98 -8.29
CA GLN A 42 11.37 -7.15 -7.67
C GLN A 42 12.85 -7.27 -8.04
N ALA A 43 13.23 -6.86 -9.26
CA ALA A 43 14.62 -6.79 -9.70
C ALA A 43 15.38 -5.56 -9.16
N GLY A 44 14.73 -4.66 -8.43
CA GLY A 44 15.31 -3.39 -7.97
C GLY A 44 15.50 -2.34 -9.08
N GLU A 45 14.97 -2.59 -10.28
CA GLU A 45 15.01 -1.67 -11.43
C GLU A 45 13.93 -0.58 -11.30
N TYR A 46 13.96 0.18 -10.20
CA TYR A 46 12.91 1.12 -9.83
C TYR A 46 12.53 2.15 -10.90
N PRO A 47 13.47 2.76 -11.68
CA PRO A 47 13.08 3.67 -12.76
C PRO A 47 12.21 3.02 -13.83
N ARG A 48 12.47 1.75 -14.17
CA ARG A 48 11.65 1.01 -15.16
C ARG A 48 10.33 0.56 -14.56
N ALA A 49 10.32 0.22 -13.26
CA ALA A 49 9.09 -0.08 -12.55
C ALA A 49 8.13 1.12 -12.54
N ILE A 50 8.64 2.33 -12.25
CA ILE A 50 7.87 3.57 -12.27
C ILE A 50 7.22 3.79 -13.64
N LEU A 51 8.02 3.76 -14.72
CA LEU A 51 7.51 3.96 -16.08
C LEU A 51 6.40 2.96 -16.45
N ALA A 52 6.56 1.69 -16.06
CA ALA A 52 5.58 0.65 -16.34
C ALA A 52 4.29 0.85 -15.52
N PHE A 53 4.39 1.20 -14.25
CA PHE A 53 3.22 1.51 -13.42
C PHE A 53 2.49 2.78 -13.86
N GLU A 54 3.21 3.83 -14.24
CA GLU A 54 2.64 5.06 -14.79
C GLU A 54 1.89 4.77 -16.09
N THR A 55 2.49 3.98 -16.99
CA THR A 55 1.82 3.53 -18.22
C THR A 55 0.57 2.70 -17.92
N ALA A 56 0.61 1.81 -16.91
CA ALA A 56 -0.56 1.06 -16.48
C ALA A 56 -1.69 1.96 -15.97
N LEU A 57 -1.35 3.05 -15.27
CA LEU A 57 -2.29 4.04 -14.75
C LEU A 57 -2.83 4.96 -15.86
N GLU A 58 -2.04 5.29 -16.89
CA GLU A 58 -2.52 5.99 -18.08
C GLU A 58 -3.58 5.16 -18.83
N LEU A 59 -3.32 3.86 -19.01
CA LEU A 59 -4.24 2.93 -19.68
C LEU A 59 -5.47 2.60 -18.82
N ARG A 60 -5.31 2.60 -17.49
CA ARG A 60 -6.38 2.35 -16.53
C ARG A 60 -6.22 3.25 -15.29
N PRO A 61 -6.82 4.46 -15.28
CA PRO A 61 -6.68 5.39 -14.17
C PRO A 61 -7.22 4.88 -12.82
N LYS A 62 -8.19 3.96 -12.86
CA LYS A 62 -8.76 3.30 -11.67
C LYS A 62 -8.12 1.92 -11.46
N PHE A 63 -6.85 1.92 -11.09
CA PHE A 63 -6.07 0.70 -10.85
C PHE A 63 -5.33 0.76 -9.51
N PRO A 64 -6.01 0.45 -8.39
CA PRO A 64 -5.44 0.62 -7.06
C PRO A 64 -4.21 -0.27 -6.80
N GLU A 65 -4.12 -1.44 -7.41
CA GLU A 65 -2.95 -2.31 -7.35
C GLU A 65 -1.69 -1.62 -7.91
N ALA A 66 -1.84 -0.90 -9.04
CA ALA A 66 -0.75 -0.14 -9.65
C ALA A 66 -0.37 1.09 -8.80
N ASN A 67 -1.34 1.83 -8.26
CA ASN A 67 -1.09 2.93 -7.33
C ASN A 67 -0.32 2.45 -6.08
N ASN A 68 -0.77 1.36 -5.43
CA ASN A 68 -0.09 0.82 -4.25
C ASN A 68 1.34 0.37 -4.58
N SER A 69 1.55 -0.27 -5.73
CA SER A 69 2.89 -0.72 -6.14
C SER A 69 3.82 0.44 -6.52
N LEU A 70 3.29 1.46 -7.18
CA LEU A 70 4.03 2.68 -7.49
C LEU A 70 4.41 3.45 -6.22
N GLY A 71 3.47 3.56 -5.27
CA GLY A 71 3.72 4.14 -3.96
C GLY A 71 4.84 3.40 -3.21
N TYR A 72 4.82 2.07 -3.25
CA TYR A 72 5.89 1.25 -2.67
C TYR A 72 7.26 1.58 -3.29
N VAL A 73 7.35 1.65 -4.62
CA VAL A 73 8.60 2.02 -5.30
C VAL A 73 9.06 3.42 -4.93
N TYR A 74 8.17 4.40 -4.88
CA TYR A 74 8.52 5.75 -4.43
C TYR A 74 9.02 5.78 -2.98
N ASN A 75 8.42 4.97 -2.10
CA ASN A 75 8.87 4.86 -0.71
C ASN A 75 10.27 4.23 -0.60
N GLN A 76 10.59 3.21 -1.40
CA GLN A 76 11.95 2.64 -1.47
C GLN A 76 13.00 3.67 -1.94
N LEU A 77 12.59 4.56 -2.84
CA LEU A 77 13.41 5.68 -3.32
C LEU A 77 13.40 6.89 -2.38
N LYS A 78 12.82 6.78 -1.18
CA LYS A 78 12.66 7.86 -0.20
C LYS A 78 11.92 9.10 -0.73
N SER A 79 11.15 8.92 -1.80
CA SER A 79 10.27 9.94 -2.35
C SER A 79 8.91 9.88 -1.65
N TYR A 80 8.91 10.15 -0.35
CA TYR A 80 7.76 9.89 0.53
C TYR A 80 6.51 10.68 0.14
N ASP A 81 6.63 11.96 -0.24
CA ASP A 81 5.49 12.75 -0.71
C ASP A 81 4.79 12.11 -1.91
N ARG A 82 5.58 11.60 -2.87
CA ARG A 82 5.03 10.88 -4.04
C ARG A 82 4.42 9.55 -3.63
N ALA A 83 5.02 8.84 -2.68
CA ALA A 83 4.48 7.60 -2.16
C ALA A 83 3.12 7.79 -1.50
N ILE A 84 2.99 8.82 -0.64
CA ILE A 84 1.76 9.20 0.04
C ILE A 84 0.62 9.40 -0.96
N VAL A 85 0.82 10.21 -2.00
CA VAL A 85 -0.21 10.46 -3.04
C VAL A 85 -0.71 9.16 -3.67
N GLN A 86 0.20 8.23 -3.99
CA GLN A 86 -0.19 6.97 -4.61
C GLN A 86 -0.89 6.02 -3.62
N PHE A 87 -0.42 5.96 -2.37
CA PHE A 87 -1.08 5.17 -1.34
C PHE A 87 -2.47 5.71 -0.97
N GLU A 88 -2.66 7.03 -0.91
CA GLU A 88 -3.97 7.65 -0.73
C GLU A 88 -4.92 7.27 -1.88
N ALA A 89 -4.44 7.32 -3.13
CA ALA A 89 -5.24 6.92 -4.29
C ALA A 89 -5.64 5.43 -4.24
N ALA A 90 -4.75 4.54 -3.78
CA ALA A 90 -5.07 3.13 -3.57
C ALA A 90 -6.05 2.93 -2.39
N ALA A 91 -5.84 3.63 -1.28
CA ALA A 91 -6.67 3.57 -0.09
C ALA A 91 -8.06 4.19 -0.29
N ALA A 92 -8.26 5.08 -1.26
CA ALA A 92 -9.56 5.62 -1.63
C ALA A 92 -10.43 4.61 -2.43
N ALA A 93 -9.85 3.53 -2.96
CA ALA A 93 -10.56 2.56 -3.77
C ALA A 93 -11.27 1.50 -2.90
N GLU A 94 -12.55 1.70 -2.59
CA GLU A 94 -13.34 0.83 -1.69
C GLU A 94 -13.37 -0.66 -2.06
N LYS A 95 -13.28 -0.98 -3.36
CA LYS A 95 -13.31 -2.37 -3.87
C LYS A 95 -11.92 -3.00 -3.98
N PHE A 96 -10.88 -2.30 -3.57
CA PHE A 96 -9.53 -2.86 -3.55
C PHE A 96 -9.43 -3.90 -2.42
N LYS A 97 -9.09 -5.14 -2.76
CA LYS A 97 -9.03 -6.25 -1.80
C LYS A 97 -7.96 -6.02 -0.74
N ASP A 98 -6.78 -5.55 -1.16
CA ASP A 98 -5.65 -5.31 -0.28
C ASP A 98 -5.61 -3.85 0.22
N ARG A 99 -6.78 -3.23 0.36
CA ARG A 99 -6.92 -1.84 0.82
C ARG A 99 -6.33 -1.64 2.22
N HIS A 100 -6.35 -2.67 3.07
CA HIS A 100 -5.66 -2.63 4.37
C HIS A 100 -4.14 -2.41 4.18
N LEU A 101 -3.50 -3.07 3.20
CA LEU A 101 -2.08 -2.85 2.90
C LEU A 101 -1.81 -1.44 2.39
N ALA A 102 -2.71 -0.86 1.59
CA ALA A 102 -2.56 0.54 1.17
C ALA A 102 -2.59 1.50 2.37
N TYR A 103 -3.48 1.28 3.35
CA TYR A 103 -3.51 2.05 4.59
C TYR A 103 -2.26 1.84 5.45
N GLN A 104 -1.78 0.60 5.57
CA GLN A 104 -0.54 0.29 6.28
C GLN A 104 0.63 1.04 5.66
N ASN A 105 0.78 0.93 4.33
CA ASN A 105 1.84 1.58 3.58
C ASN A 105 1.74 3.11 3.64
N LEU A 106 0.53 3.68 3.60
CA LEU A 106 0.30 5.11 3.76
C LEU A 106 0.81 5.61 5.13
N GLY A 107 0.45 4.92 6.21
CA GLY A 107 0.92 5.27 7.54
C GLY A 107 2.44 5.14 7.69
N THR A 108 3.03 4.08 7.15
CA THR A 108 4.50 3.95 7.08
C THR A 108 5.13 5.07 6.26
N ALA A 109 4.53 5.49 5.15
CA ALA A 109 5.04 6.56 4.32
C ALA A 109 5.00 7.92 5.04
N TYR A 110 3.91 8.25 5.74
CA TYR A 110 3.85 9.44 6.60
C TYR A 110 4.92 9.40 7.69
N SER A 111 5.08 8.25 8.37
CA SER A 111 6.10 8.09 9.39
C SER A 111 7.51 8.30 8.83
N ASN A 112 7.82 7.73 7.68
CA ASN A 112 9.10 7.95 7.00
C ASN A 112 9.31 9.40 6.57
N ASN A 113 8.22 10.12 6.27
CA ASN A 113 8.23 11.55 5.97
C ASN A 113 8.32 12.44 7.23
N GLY A 114 8.41 11.85 8.42
CA GLY A 114 8.45 12.59 9.69
C GLY A 114 7.08 13.10 10.18
N GLN A 115 6.00 12.72 9.50
CA GLN A 115 4.62 13.11 9.81
C GLN A 115 3.98 12.05 10.72
N TYR A 116 4.41 12.02 11.98
CA TYR A 116 4.07 10.92 12.89
C TYR A 116 2.60 10.97 13.34
N GLU A 117 2.05 12.15 13.53
CA GLU A 117 0.65 12.36 13.89
C GLU A 117 -0.28 11.89 12.77
N GLU A 118 0.04 12.19 11.51
CA GLU A 118 -0.71 11.78 10.33
C GLU A 118 -0.60 10.27 10.05
N ALA A 119 0.47 9.61 10.52
CA ALA A 119 0.68 8.18 10.34
C ALA A 119 -0.28 7.31 11.18
N GLU A 120 -0.80 7.82 12.31
CA GLU A 120 -1.62 7.04 13.24
C GLU A 120 -2.96 6.60 12.62
N ALA A 121 -3.69 7.52 11.98
CA ALA A 121 -5.03 7.24 11.46
C ALA A 121 -5.05 6.19 10.34
N PRO A 122 -4.15 6.22 9.33
CA PRO A 122 -4.03 5.15 8.34
C PRO A 122 -3.68 3.80 8.97
N LEU A 123 -2.74 3.75 9.93
CA LEU A 123 -2.35 2.50 10.58
C LEU A 123 -3.51 1.91 11.39
N ALA A 124 -4.21 2.75 12.16
CA ALA A 124 -5.42 2.34 12.87
C ALA A 124 -6.48 1.81 11.91
N LYS A 125 -6.67 2.45 10.75
CA LYS A 125 -7.61 1.98 9.72
C LYS A 125 -7.20 0.66 9.10
N SER A 126 -5.90 0.45 8.86
CA SER A 126 -5.38 -0.84 8.41
C SER A 126 -5.71 -1.94 9.42
N ILE A 127 -5.44 -1.70 10.71
CA ILE A 127 -5.71 -2.66 11.79
C ILE A 127 -7.21 -2.96 11.91
N GLU A 128 -8.07 -1.94 11.83
CA GLU A 128 -9.54 -2.13 11.85
C GLU A 128 -10.02 -3.02 10.70
N MET A 129 -9.43 -2.85 9.51
CA MET A 129 -9.79 -3.65 8.33
C MET A 129 -9.25 -5.08 8.42
N GLN A 130 -7.98 -5.22 8.77
CA GLN A 130 -7.31 -6.49 8.93
C GLN A 130 -6.12 -6.34 9.89
N PRO A 131 -6.24 -6.83 11.13
CA PRO A 131 -5.13 -6.84 12.07
C PRO A 131 -3.99 -7.70 11.54
N THR A 132 -2.78 -7.14 11.46
CA THR A 132 -1.56 -7.86 11.09
C THR A 132 -0.45 -7.53 12.08
N PRO A 133 0.50 -8.45 12.32
CA PRO A 133 1.68 -8.15 13.13
C PRO A 133 2.42 -6.90 12.61
N ASP A 134 2.52 -6.75 11.29
CA ASP A 134 3.18 -5.62 10.63
C ASP A 134 2.48 -4.28 10.89
N ALA A 135 1.14 -4.23 10.83
CA ALA A 135 0.41 -2.99 11.07
C ALA A 135 0.54 -2.53 12.53
N HIS A 136 0.45 -3.46 13.48
CA HIS A 136 0.68 -3.16 14.90
C HIS A 136 2.14 -2.75 15.16
N TYR A 137 3.11 -3.42 14.51
CA TYR A 137 4.52 -3.04 14.63
C TYR A 137 4.80 -1.64 14.08
N ALA A 138 4.25 -1.30 12.90
CA ALA A 138 4.38 0.02 12.32
C ALA A 138 3.75 1.10 13.22
N LEU A 139 2.59 0.82 13.85
CA LEU A 139 1.98 1.72 14.82
C LEU A 139 2.85 1.89 16.08
N ALA A 140 3.47 0.80 16.55
CA ALA A 140 4.42 0.88 17.66
C ALA A 140 5.65 1.74 17.35
N GLN A 141 6.18 1.66 16.13
CA GLN A 141 7.29 2.52 15.67
C GLN A 141 6.87 3.99 15.69
N VAL A 142 5.67 4.30 15.18
CA VAL A 142 5.11 5.67 15.21
C VAL A 142 4.98 6.19 16.66
N TYR A 143 4.45 5.38 17.58
CA TYR A 143 4.36 5.77 18.99
C TYR A 143 5.72 5.96 19.65
N ALA A 144 6.71 5.13 19.31
CA ALA A 144 8.07 5.28 19.81
C ALA A 144 8.71 6.58 19.35
N LEU A 145 8.55 6.94 18.07
CA LEU A 145 9.06 8.20 17.50
C LEU A 145 8.40 9.43 18.14
N GLN A 146 7.14 9.31 18.56
CA GLN A 146 6.42 10.32 19.33
C GLN A 146 6.70 10.28 20.85
N LYS A 147 7.55 9.36 21.32
CA LYS A 147 7.84 9.11 22.76
C LYS A 147 6.60 8.73 23.59
N LYS A 148 5.58 8.15 22.97
CA LYS A 148 4.39 7.60 23.64
C LYS A 148 4.66 6.15 24.08
N THR A 149 5.50 5.97 25.11
CA THR A 149 6.00 4.65 25.53
C THR A 149 4.87 3.65 25.84
N ALA A 150 3.87 4.03 26.63
CA ALA A 150 2.78 3.13 27.00
C ALA A 150 1.98 2.63 25.79
N SER A 151 1.67 3.52 24.85
CA SER A 151 0.98 3.17 23.58
C SER A 151 1.85 2.28 22.70
N CYS A 152 3.16 2.55 22.64
CA CYS A 152 4.13 1.72 21.93
C CYS A 152 4.14 0.28 22.46
N ILE A 153 4.25 0.10 23.79
CA ILE A 153 4.23 -1.23 24.42
C ILE A 153 2.90 -1.95 24.15
N GLY A 154 1.78 -1.23 24.20
CA GLY A 154 0.47 -1.79 23.84
C GLY A 154 0.46 -2.36 22.42
N ALA A 155 0.87 -1.56 21.44
CA ALA A 155 0.94 -1.99 20.05
C ALA A 155 1.94 -3.13 19.81
N LEU A 156 3.07 -3.16 20.52
CA LEU A 156 4.01 -4.29 20.45
C LEU A 156 3.44 -5.58 21.04
N ARG A 157 2.64 -5.49 22.11
CA ARG A 157 1.93 -6.65 22.67
C ARG A 157 0.89 -7.19 21.68
N ASP A 158 0.15 -6.32 21.01
CA ASP A 158 -0.80 -6.72 19.99
C ASP A 158 -0.09 -7.39 18.80
N ALA A 159 1.05 -6.84 18.35
CA ALA A 159 1.86 -7.46 17.31
C ALA A 159 2.34 -8.86 17.73
N MET A 160 2.86 -8.98 18.95
CA MET A 160 3.34 -10.25 19.52
C MET A 160 2.24 -11.29 19.69
N ALA A 161 1.02 -10.88 20.00
CA ALA A 161 -0.12 -11.79 20.12
C ALA A 161 -0.51 -12.44 18.78
N LEU A 162 -0.23 -11.75 17.66
CA LEU A 162 -0.45 -12.28 16.31
C LEU A 162 0.76 -13.07 15.80
N ASP A 163 1.97 -12.56 16.02
CA ASP A 163 3.22 -13.21 15.67
C ASP A 163 4.35 -12.75 16.61
N ALA A 164 4.77 -13.63 17.51
CA ALA A 164 5.83 -13.36 18.47
C ALA A 164 7.19 -13.09 17.80
N GLU A 165 7.42 -13.63 16.61
CA GLU A 165 8.67 -13.42 15.87
C GLU A 165 8.79 -11.97 15.40
N ARG A 166 7.65 -11.29 15.20
CA ARG A 166 7.62 -9.93 14.65
C ARG A 166 8.35 -8.91 15.52
N ILE A 167 8.34 -9.12 16.83
CA ILE A 167 8.98 -8.22 17.80
C ILE A 167 10.45 -8.55 18.07
N ARG A 168 11.00 -9.63 17.50
CA ARG A 168 12.41 -10.02 17.72
C ARG A 168 13.40 -8.93 17.30
N SER A 169 13.05 -8.11 16.31
CA SER A 169 13.89 -7.01 15.82
C SER A 169 13.89 -5.76 16.71
N VAL A 170 12.95 -5.64 17.66
CA VAL A 170 12.80 -4.43 18.52
C VAL A 170 14.11 -3.97 19.15
N PRO A 171 14.98 -4.84 19.71
CA PRO A 171 16.25 -4.39 20.28
C PRO A 171 17.21 -3.71 19.31
N GLY A 172 17.13 -4.02 18.02
CA GLY A 172 18.03 -3.49 16.98
C GLY A 172 17.40 -2.40 16.12
N ASP A 173 16.10 -2.18 16.24
CA ASP A 173 15.37 -1.23 15.41
C ASP A 173 15.53 0.21 15.97
N SER A 174 16.02 1.11 15.12
CA SER A 174 16.28 2.51 15.46
C SER A 174 15.01 3.31 15.74
N ALA A 175 13.84 2.86 15.29
CA ALA A 175 12.58 3.53 15.58
C ALA A 175 12.30 3.63 17.09
N PHE A 176 12.86 2.71 17.89
CA PHE A 176 12.70 2.68 19.34
C PHE A 176 13.81 3.41 20.12
N ASP A 177 14.79 4.02 19.43
CA ASP A 177 15.91 4.71 20.08
C ASP A 177 15.45 5.83 21.02
N ALA A 178 14.38 6.52 20.65
CA ALA A 178 13.80 7.61 21.43
C ALA A 178 13.24 7.18 22.80
N ILE A 179 12.89 5.89 22.96
CA ILE A 179 12.32 5.32 24.19
C ILE A 179 13.19 4.20 24.80
N ARG A 180 14.37 3.94 24.24
CA ARG A 180 15.25 2.82 24.62
C ARG A 180 15.71 2.86 26.09
N GLU A 181 15.80 4.05 26.65
CA GLU A 181 16.18 4.29 28.04
C GLU A 181 14.98 4.34 29.01
N ASP A 182 13.75 4.30 28.49
CA ASP A 182 12.54 4.28 29.30
C ASP A 182 12.46 2.98 30.14
N ALA A 183 12.12 3.13 31.41
CA ALA A 183 12.07 2.01 32.35
C ALA A 183 11.01 0.97 31.97
N GLU A 184 9.81 1.39 31.55
CA GLU A 184 8.74 0.48 31.16
C GLU A 184 9.10 -0.28 29.90
N PHE A 185 9.71 0.41 28.93
CA PHE A 185 10.14 -0.22 27.68
C PHE A 185 11.26 -1.24 27.91
N ARG A 186 12.22 -0.94 28.79
CA ARG A 186 13.28 -1.89 29.17
C ARG A 186 12.75 -3.15 29.84
N VAL A 187 11.76 -3.01 30.71
CA VAL A 187 11.08 -4.16 31.34
C VAL A 187 10.42 -5.01 30.26
N PHE A 188 9.63 -4.41 29.38
CA PHE A 188 8.99 -5.13 28.27
C PHE A 188 9.98 -5.88 27.36
N VAL A 189 11.08 -5.23 26.96
CA VAL A 189 12.11 -5.88 26.12
C VAL A 189 12.86 -6.98 26.89
N GLY A 190 12.99 -6.84 28.21
CA GLY A 190 13.55 -7.88 29.07
C GLY A 190 12.67 -9.13 29.15
N GLU A 191 11.35 -8.93 29.30
CA GLU A 191 10.35 -10.01 29.36
C GLU A 191 10.28 -10.82 28.06
N THR A 192 10.51 -10.19 26.91
CA THR A 192 10.42 -10.83 25.59
C THR A 192 11.69 -11.62 25.19
N ARG A 193 12.74 -11.59 26.02
CA ARG A 193 14.00 -12.33 25.81
C ARG A 193 14.14 -13.62 26.62
N GLY A 194 13.24 -13.84 27.59
CA GLY A 194 13.23 -15.03 28.45
C GLY A 194 12.35 -16.14 27.90
#